data_AF-A0A2E5CTH2-F1
#
_entry.id   AF-A0A2E5CTH2-F1
#
_cell.length_a   1.000
_cell.length_b   1.000
_cell.length_c   1.000
_cell.angle_alpha   90.00
_cell.angle_beta   90.00
_cell.angle_gamma   90.00
#
_symmetry.space_group_name_H-M   'P 1'
#
loop_
_entity.id
_entity.type
_entity.pdbx_description
1 polymer ?
#
loop_
_entity_poly.entity_id
_entity_poly.type
_entity_poly.pdbx_seq_one_letter_code
_entity_poly.pdbx_strand_id
1 'polypeptide(L)'
;MGIINYIFSVFFLIASLSLYSSSYVDQKDTLQFDGKTYVKHIVKGGESLQKIANIHNVQVVDILNSNEMSRRLYYNQVLYIPLNLNNNNKKINFKSKIDTSNQVKKDNINLALLMPYYLVKNDTMFNDFTDTNEIPFIYYKLSETALSFHVGITLALDSLRKKGMSITLHTYDTNKDTLKTMSLVKSGVLDNMDIIIGPLHAHNFEILCRKYGDDKDKTIINPLSRITKAVEKYNSVYQISPSIKDECLILRDKIVKDYKYKRVMIIHHNSEKNISLYLQNLFRKKMKNVELLEIQYTHIDSIRRFFNDYQIVVIPSTKQAFVSKMLASIGGMDSTSIVFGLSKWKNYQNLDVDDMMEIDVHFPVYNIFDKYNLDDQVFLNLFEKKYNTNPGKYTHIAYKIIMHFLTNTKVFEFKNLSSGGKININAPLYHYDNYELIPSN
;
A
#
# COMPACT_ATOMS: atom_id res chain seq x y z
N MET A 1 -16.46 55.34 57.75
CA MET A 1 -15.57 54.51 58.57
C MET A 1 -15.09 53.39 57.68
N GLY A 2 -13.85 53.33 57.20
CA GLY A 2 -12.61 53.67 57.87
C GLY A 2 -11.90 52.36 58.19
N ILE A 3 -11.05 51.90 57.28
CA ILE A 3 -9.67 51.53 57.57
C ILE A 3 -8.90 51.52 56.25
N ILE A 4 -7.77 52.20 56.34
CA ILE A 4 -6.86 52.68 55.32
C ILE A 4 -5.48 52.23 55.79
N ASN A 5 -4.60 51.96 54.81
CA ASN A 5 -3.12 51.91 54.91
C ASN A 5 -2.48 50.65 55.52
N TYR A 6 -1.30 50.17 55.12
CA TYR A 6 -0.08 50.69 54.45
C TYR A 6 0.64 49.43 53.87
N ILE A 7 1.34 49.37 52.73
CA ILE A 7 2.53 50.12 52.32
C ILE A 7 2.73 50.03 50.80
N PHE A 8 2.97 51.20 50.22
CA PHE A 8 3.51 51.49 48.91
C PHE A 8 5.03 51.63 49.05
N SER A 9 5.80 50.89 48.24
CA SER A 9 7.18 51.19 47.81
C SER A 9 7.58 49.99 46.95
N VAL A 10 7.71 50.06 45.63
CA VAL A 10 8.62 50.95 44.90
C VAL A 10 8.03 51.21 43.50
N PHE A 11 7.63 52.46 43.28
CA PHE A 11 7.58 53.06 41.94
C PHE A 11 9.03 53.35 41.53
N PHE A 12 9.31 53.36 40.22
CA PHE A 12 10.60 53.72 39.61
C PHE A 12 11.74 52.69 39.73
N LEU A 13 11.71 51.69 38.85
CA LEU A 13 12.84 51.42 37.95
C LEU A 13 12.35 50.59 36.75
N ILE A 14 12.90 50.86 35.56
CA ILE A 14 12.68 50.15 34.29
C ILE A 14 11.48 50.66 33.46
N ALA A 15 11.52 51.97 33.17
CA ALA A 15 11.22 52.45 31.82
C ALA A 15 12.54 52.49 31.04
N SER A 16 12.96 51.34 30.49
CA SER A 16 13.88 51.20 29.35
C SER A 16 14.32 49.74 29.26
N LEU A 17 13.69 48.95 28.40
CA LEU A 17 14.32 47.83 27.70
C LEU A 17 13.34 47.34 26.63
N SER A 18 13.39 48.05 25.49
CA SER A 18 13.13 47.45 24.20
C SER A 18 14.05 46.23 24.04
N LEU A 19 13.50 45.04 24.25
CA LEU A 19 14.13 43.80 23.81
C LEU A 19 13.10 43.01 23.00
N TYR A 20 13.34 43.02 21.69
CA TYR A 20 13.11 41.94 20.76
C TYR A 20 12.56 40.66 21.40
N SER A 21 11.25 40.41 21.27
CA SER A 21 10.78 39.03 21.28
C SER A 21 11.11 38.45 19.91
N SER A 22 12.28 37.84 19.83
CA SER A 22 12.69 36.96 18.75
C SER A 22 11.59 35.94 18.46
N SER A 23 11.30 35.81 17.17
CA SER A 23 10.47 34.79 16.54
C SER A 23 10.85 33.40 17.03
N TYR A 24 10.06 32.83 17.95
CA TYR A 24 10.09 31.42 18.27
C TYR A 24 9.20 30.69 17.26
N VAL A 25 9.76 30.41 16.08
CA VAL A 25 9.17 29.47 15.11
C VAL A 25 9.41 28.08 15.67
N ASP A 26 8.37 27.54 16.31
CA ASP A 26 8.32 26.16 16.78
C ASP A 26 8.57 25.22 15.58
N GLN A 27 9.60 24.40 15.70
CA GLN A 27 10.08 23.49 14.67
C GLN A 27 9.05 22.36 14.50
N LYS A 28 8.05 22.53 13.63
CA LYS A 28 6.94 21.59 13.43
C LYS A 28 6.74 21.22 11.96
N ASP A 29 6.92 19.93 11.68
CA ASP A 29 6.48 19.15 10.51
C ASP A 29 6.60 19.84 9.14
N THR A 30 7.82 19.86 8.58
CA THR A 30 8.02 20.20 7.17
C THR A 30 7.70 19.02 6.24
N LEU A 31 6.92 19.27 5.20
CA LEU A 31 6.54 18.30 4.16
C LEU A 31 7.26 18.63 2.85
N GLN A 32 7.69 17.62 2.08
CA GLN A 32 8.33 17.83 0.79
C GLN A 32 7.41 17.32 -0.33
N PHE A 33 7.00 18.21 -1.23
CA PHE A 33 6.23 17.89 -2.44
C PHE A 33 6.94 18.50 -3.65
N ASP A 34 7.14 17.70 -4.71
CA ASP A 34 7.75 18.17 -5.96
C ASP A 34 9.09 18.93 -5.77
N GLY A 35 9.93 18.44 -4.86
CA GLY A 35 11.23 19.05 -4.55
C GLY A 35 11.19 20.35 -3.72
N LYS A 36 10.01 20.83 -3.35
CA LYS A 36 9.82 22.03 -2.51
C LYS A 36 9.46 21.66 -1.08
N THR A 37 9.96 22.41 -0.11
CA THR A 37 9.68 22.21 1.32
C THR A 37 8.52 23.11 1.75
N TYR A 38 7.57 22.55 2.48
CA TYR A 38 6.38 23.25 2.94
C TYR A 38 6.20 23.11 4.45
N VAL A 39 5.62 24.11 5.09
CA VAL A 39 5.08 24.02 6.45
C VAL A 39 3.56 23.96 6.37
N LYS A 40 2.96 23.07 7.18
CA LYS A 40 1.50 22.97 7.29
C LYS A 40 0.97 24.11 8.19
N HIS A 41 0.07 24.94 7.66
CA HIS A 41 -0.67 25.95 8.42
C HIS A 41 -2.16 25.60 8.44
N ILE A 42 -2.81 25.63 9.61
CA ILE A 42 -4.26 25.45 9.73
C ILE A 42 -4.88 26.82 9.97
N VAL A 43 -5.76 27.25 9.06
CA VAL A 43 -6.39 28.57 9.08
C VAL A 43 -7.29 28.72 10.31
N LYS A 44 -6.97 29.70 11.17
CA LYS A 44 -7.77 30.04 12.35
C LYS A 44 -8.82 31.12 12.02
N GLY A 45 -9.83 31.23 12.89
CA GLY A 45 -10.88 32.24 12.76
C GLY A 45 -10.29 33.66 12.75
N GLY A 46 -10.63 34.46 11.74
CA GLY A 46 -10.13 35.83 11.58
C GLY A 46 -8.73 35.97 10.97
N GLU A 47 -8.14 34.89 10.43
CA GLU A 47 -6.90 34.99 9.64
C GLU A 47 -7.19 35.38 8.19
N SER A 48 -6.37 36.28 7.64
CA SER A 48 -6.33 36.61 6.22
C SER A 48 -5.09 36.00 5.57
N LEU A 49 -5.10 35.81 4.24
CA LEU A 49 -3.92 35.36 3.49
C LEU A 49 -2.69 36.23 3.78
N GLN A 50 -2.89 37.54 3.95
CA GLN A 50 -1.83 38.48 4.30
C GLN A 50 -1.26 38.19 5.70
N LYS A 51 -2.12 37.91 6.69
CA LYS A 51 -1.68 37.57 8.05
C LYS A 51 -0.89 36.26 8.06
N ILE A 52 -1.34 35.26 7.31
CA ILE A 52 -0.66 33.97 7.17
C ILE A 52 0.68 34.12 6.45
N ALA A 53 0.72 34.87 5.35
CA ALA A 53 1.94 35.17 4.60
C ALA A 53 3.00 35.85 5.48
N ASN A 54 2.59 36.79 6.33
CA ASN A 54 3.47 37.47 7.27
C ASN A 54 3.98 36.52 8.37
N ILE A 55 3.15 35.61 8.89
CA ILE A 55 3.55 34.63 9.91
C ILE A 55 4.69 33.73 9.38
N HIS A 56 4.61 33.33 8.12
CA HIS A 56 5.55 32.38 7.51
C HIS A 56 6.64 33.04 6.65
N ASN A 57 6.66 34.38 6.59
CA ASN A 57 7.61 35.15 5.78
C ASN A 57 7.64 34.74 4.29
N VAL A 58 6.45 34.60 3.69
CA VAL A 58 6.26 34.27 2.26
C VAL A 58 5.39 35.33 1.58
N GLN A 59 5.29 35.32 0.25
CA GLN A 59 4.29 36.15 -0.42
C GLN A 59 2.94 35.44 -0.49
N VAL A 60 1.86 36.24 -0.51
CA VAL A 60 0.50 35.71 -0.69
C VAL A 60 0.39 34.89 -1.98
N VAL A 61 1.05 35.33 -3.06
CA VAL A 61 1.08 34.60 -4.34
C VAL A 61 1.72 33.22 -4.20
N ASP A 62 2.72 33.06 -3.33
CA ASP A 62 3.37 31.76 -3.10
C ASP A 62 2.43 30.79 -2.40
N ILE A 63 1.61 31.29 -1.47
CA ILE A 63 0.55 30.50 -0.82
C ILE A 63 -0.52 30.11 -1.84
N LEU A 64 -0.99 31.06 -2.66
CA LEU A 64 -2.01 30.80 -3.68
C LEU A 64 -1.56 29.74 -4.69
N ASN A 65 -0.32 29.87 -5.20
CA ASN A 65 0.25 28.95 -6.18
C ASN A 65 0.50 27.56 -5.58
N SER A 66 0.99 27.49 -4.34
CA SER A 66 1.30 26.21 -3.69
C SER A 66 0.07 25.41 -3.29
N ASN A 67 -1.09 26.08 -3.16
CA ASN A 67 -2.36 25.46 -2.77
C ASN A 67 -3.39 25.49 -3.92
N GLU A 68 -2.96 25.84 -5.13
CA GLU A 68 -3.79 25.95 -6.35
C GLU A 68 -5.13 26.68 -6.13
N MET A 69 -5.12 27.78 -5.37
CA MET A 69 -6.35 28.44 -4.90
C MET A 69 -6.50 29.89 -5.38
N SER A 70 -7.75 30.35 -5.51
CA SER A 70 -8.07 31.64 -6.17
C SER A 70 -8.01 32.88 -5.26
N ARG A 71 -8.33 32.75 -3.95
CA ARG A 71 -8.09 33.73 -2.84
C ARG A 71 -8.93 33.47 -1.58
N ARG A 72 -10.05 32.75 -1.70
CA ARG A 72 -10.97 32.52 -0.58
C ARG A 72 -10.37 31.54 0.44
N LEU A 73 -10.33 31.94 1.70
CA LEU A 73 -9.90 31.10 2.82
C LEU A 73 -11.11 30.57 3.60
N TYR A 74 -11.01 29.32 4.06
CA TYR A 74 -12.01 28.70 4.93
C TYR A 74 -11.42 28.44 6.33
N TYR A 75 -12.27 28.51 7.35
CA TYR A 75 -11.88 28.13 8.71
C TYR A 75 -11.46 26.65 8.76
N ASN A 76 -10.38 26.34 9.49
CA ASN A 76 -9.74 25.02 9.55
C ASN A 76 -9.17 24.48 8.23
N GLN A 77 -9.13 25.28 7.17
CA GLN A 77 -8.45 24.90 5.93
C GLN A 77 -6.96 24.65 6.21
N VAL A 78 -6.41 23.58 5.64
CA VAL A 78 -4.98 23.31 5.65
C VAL A 78 -4.33 24.01 4.46
N LEU A 79 -3.30 24.80 4.72
CA LEU A 79 -2.45 25.42 3.70
C LEU A 79 -1.04 24.85 3.79
N TYR A 80 -0.45 24.56 2.64
CA TYR A 80 0.96 24.23 2.47
C TYR A 80 1.72 25.51 2.13
N ILE A 81 2.55 25.97 3.05
CA ILE A 81 3.28 27.24 2.93
C ILE A 81 4.71 26.95 2.49
N PRO A 82 5.17 27.39 1.30
CA PRO A 82 6.49 27.06 0.79
C PRO A 82 7.58 27.78 1.59
N LEU A 83 8.58 27.06 2.10
CA LEU A 83 9.74 27.66 2.75
C LEU A 83 10.77 28.07 1.69
N ASN A 84 10.94 29.37 1.49
CA ASN A 84 12.07 29.90 0.72
C ASN A 84 13.32 29.93 1.63
N LEU A 85 14.15 28.89 1.55
CA LEU A 85 15.52 28.97 2.07
C LEU A 85 16.27 29.99 1.20
N ASN A 86 16.55 31.18 1.74
CA ASN A 86 17.35 32.18 1.05
C ASN A 86 18.71 31.59 0.67
N ASN A 87 18.90 31.38 -0.64
CA ASN A 87 20.14 30.95 -1.28
C ASN A 87 21.22 32.03 -1.12
N ASN A 88 22.05 31.90 -0.08
CA ASN A 88 23.40 32.47 -0.10
C ASN A 88 24.36 31.45 -0.71
N ASN A 89 24.70 31.70 -1.97
CA ASN A 89 25.62 30.93 -2.80
C ASN A 89 26.98 30.69 -2.13
N LYS A 90 27.36 29.41 -1.97
CA LYS A 90 28.75 28.98 -2.16
C LYS A 90 28.77 27.80 -3.14
N LYS A 91 29.11 28.10 -4.39
CA LYS A 91 29.64 27.12 -5.34
C LYS A 91 30.87 26.48 -4.71
N ILE A 92 30.81 25.19 -4.41
CA ILE A 92 31.99 24.39 -4.09
C ILE A 92 32.26 23.50 -5.30
N ASN A 93 33.39 23.76 -5.96
CA ASN A 93 33.95 22.92 -7.01
C ASN A 93 34.34 21.56 -6.44
N PHE A 94 33.76 20.48 -6.96
CA PHE A 94 34.26 19.12 -6.72
C PHE A 94 35.25 18.73 -7.81
N LYS A 95 36.53 18.71 -7.46
CA LYS A 95 37.54 17.93 -8.18
C LYS A 95 37.47 16.49 -7.69
N SER A 96 37.42 15.58 -8.65
CA SER A 96 37.47 14.14 -8.48
C SER A 96 38.79 13.68 -7.87
N LYS A 97 38.71 12.67 -6.99
CA LYS A 97 39.70 11.60 -6.91
C LYS A 97 39.02 10.31 -6.45
N ILE A 98 39.20 9.29 -7.26
CA ILE A 98 38.82 7.89 -7.04
C ILE A 98 39.90 7.27 -6.14
N ASP A 99 39.52 6.53 -5.10
CA ASP A 99 39.95 5.13 -4.94
C ASP A 99 39.29 4.37 -3.78
N THR A 100 38.90 3.13 -4.11
CA THR A 100 38.76 1.91 -3.30
C THR A 100 37.73 1.79 -2.16
N SER A 101 36.76 0.91 -2.42
CA SER A 101 36.08 -0.03 -1.51
C SER A 101 35.77 0.42 -0.08
N ASN A 102 34.60 1.03 0.09
CA ASN A 102 33.76 0.87 1.27
C ASN A 102 32.33 1.12 0.82
N GLN A 103 31.39 0.22 1.16
CA GLN A 103 29.96 0.49 0.97
C GLN A 103 29.61 1.73 1.80
N VAL A 104 29.56 2.88 1.13
CA VAL A 104 29.09 4.13 1.73
C VAL A 104 27.65 3.88 2.11
N LYS A 105 27.40 3.76 3.41
CA LYS A 105 26.06 3.81 3.98
C LYS A 105 25.46 5.14 3.52
N LYS A 106 24.53 5.11 2.58
CA LYS A 106 23.90 6.33 2.08
C LYS A 106 23.23 7.03 3.27
N ASP A 107 23.64 8.26 3.57
CA ASP A 107 23.21 8.99 4.77
C ASP A 107 21.71 9.35 4.77
N ASN A 108 21.03 9.22 3.63
CA ASN A 108 19.59 9.40 3.48
C ASN A 108 19.03 8.47 2.41
N ILE A 109 17.97 7.72 2.74
CA ILE A 109 17.26 6.85 1.81
C ILE A 109 16.11 7.65 1.18
N ASN A 110 16.13 7.79 -0.14
CA ASN A 110 15.04 8.41 -0.89
C ASN A 110 14.05 7.35 -1.36
N LEU A 111 12.85 7.38 -0.80
CA LEU A 111 11.76 6.46 -1.13
C LEU A 111 10.66 7.19 -1.89
N ALA A 112 10.35 6.74 -3.10
CA ALA A 112 9.20 7.22 -3.86
C ALA A 112 7.98 6.30 -3.68
N LEU A 113 6.82 6.90 -3.47
CA LEU A 113 5.52 6.22 -3.38
C LEU A 113 4.57 6.76 -4.45
N LEU A 114 4.33 5.94 -5.48
CA LEU A 114 3.48 6.28 -6.62
C LEU A 114 2.13 5.58 -6.45
N MET A 115 1.08 6.35 -6.15
CA MET A 115 -0.26 5.80 -5.89
C MET A 115 -1.34 6.62 -6.58
N PRO A 116 -2.52 6.05 -6.87
CA PRO A 116 -3.62 6.80 -7.45
C PRO A 116 -4.39 7.53 -6.34
N TYR A 117 -3.91 8.70 -5.94
CA TYR A 117 -4.57 9.54 -4.93
C TYR A 117 -5.77 10.29 -5.51
N TYR A 118 -5.82 10.49 -6.82
CA TYR A 118 -6.90 11.22 -7.50
C TYR A 118 -7.09 12.64 -6.92
N LEU A 119 -6.00 13.39 -6.73
CA LEU A 119 -6.02 14.66 -5.99
C LEU A 119 -7.04 15.64 -6.56
N VAL A 120 -6.99 15.90 -7.87
CA VAL A 120 -7.94 16.78 -8.56
C VAL A 120 -9.40 16.37 -8.33
N LYS A 121 -9.71 15.06 -8.36
CA LYS A 121 -11.09 14.59 -8.12
C LYS A 121 -11.53 14.86 -6.69
N ASN A 122 -10.65 14.60 -5.73
CA ASN A 122 -10.93 14.92 -4.33
C ASN A 122 -11.17 16.42 -4.20
N ASP A 123 -10.29 17.27 -4.72
CA ASP A 123 -10.44 18.74 -4.63
C ASP A 123 -11.74 19.22 -5.27
N THR A 124 -12.11 18.70 -6.45
CA THR A 124 -13.36 19.08 -7.13
C THR A 124 -14.61 18.59 -6.44
N MET A 125 -14.57 17.43 -5.77
CA MET A 125 -15.74 16.87 -5.09
C MET A 125 -16.25 17.80 -4.00
N PHE A 126 -15.38 18.60 -3.38
CA PHE A 126 -15.77 19.49 -2.29
C PHE A 126 -16.28 20.86 -2.73
N ASN A 127 -16.23 21.18 -4.03
CA ASN A 127 -16.61 22.50 -4.53
C ASN A 127 -18.13 22.73 -4.62
N ASP A 128 -18.94 21.65 -4.55
CA ASP A 128 -20.39 21.70 -4.75
C ASP A 128 -21.21 21.53 -3.46
N PHE A 129 -20.58 21.37 -2.29
CA PHE A 129 -21.30 21.20 -1.03
C PHE A 129 -21.62 22.54 -0.36
N THR A 130 -22.91 22.82 -0.18
CA THR A 130 -23.43 23.99 0.55
C THR A 130 -23.35 23.83 2.07
N ASP A 131 -23.25 22.59 2.56
CA ASP A 131 -23.21 22.28 3.98
C ASP A 131 -21.82 21.79 4.40
N THR A 132 -21.15 22.59 5.23
CA THR A 132 -19.72 22.43 5.54
C THR A 132 -19.40 21.44 6.66
N ASN A 133 -20.44 20.91 7.31
CA ASN A 133 -20.32 20.09 8.50
C ASN A 133 -20.00 18.60 8.23
N GLU A 134 -20.21 18.12 6.99
CA GLU A 134 -19.90 16.74 6.57
C GLU A 134 -18.62 16.60 5.73
N ILE A 135 -18.02 17.74 5.32
CA ILE A 135 -16.86 17.83 4.42
C ILE A 135 -15.60 17.06 4.90
N PRO A 136 -15.25 16.99 6.21
CA PRO A 136 -13.95 16.42 6.62
C PRO A 136 -13.78 14.91 6.39
N PHE A 137 -14.88 14.18 6.13
CA PHE A 137 -14.87 12.70 6.15
C PHE A 137 -15.15 12.05 4.80
N ILE A 138 -15.44 12.84 3.77
CA ILE A 138 -15.74 12.34 2.43
C ILE A 138 -14.45 12.42 1.62
N TYR A 139 -14.12 11.39 0.87
CA TYR A 139 -13.05 11.41 -0.14
C TYR A 139 -13.47 10.50 -1.29
N TYR A 140 -12.85 10.67 -2.44
CA TYR A 140 -13.14 9.84 -3.60
C TYR A 140 -12.84 8.37 -3.28
N LYS A 141 -13.85 7.50 -3.29
CA LYS A 141 -13.73 6.11 -2.82
C LYS A 141 -12.57 5.34 -3.45
N LEU A 142 -12.21 5.61 -4.70
CA LEU A 142 -11.08 4.95 -5.35
C LEU A 142 -9.71 5.33 -4.75
N SER A 143 -9.62 6.45 -4.02
CA SER A 143 -8.43 6.86 -3.27
C SER A 143 -8.22 6.02 -2.00
N GLU A 144 -9.21 5.28 -1.52
CA GLU A 144 -9.13 4.48 -0.27
C GLU A 144 -7.94 3.54 -0.25
N THR A 145 -7.65 2.90 -1.39
CA THR A 145 -6.50 1.98 -1.51
C THR A 145 -5.19 2.73 -1.34
N ALA A 146 -5.03 3.88 -2.00
CA ALA A 146 -3.84 4.71 -1.92
C ALA A 146 -3.64 5.28 -0.51
N LEU A 147 -4.72 5.76 0.12
CA LEU A 147 -4.71 6.33 1.46
C LEU A 147 -4.38 5.28 2.52
N SER A 148 -5.06 4.12 2.51
CA SER A 148 -4.78 3.02 3.43
C SER A 148 -3.33 2.55 3.32
N PHE A 149 -2.82 2.42 2.09
CA PHE A 149 -1.43 2.04 1.85
C PHE A 149 -0.45 3.11 2.37
N HIS A 150 -0.71 4.39 2.08
CA HIS A 150 0.11 5.51 2.56
C HIS A 150 0.20 5.52 4.09
N VAL A 151 -0.91 5.32 4.80
CA VAL A 151 -0.93 5.25 6.27
C VAL A 151 0.02 4.17 6.80
N GLY A 152 0.02 2.99 6.17
CA GLY A 152 0.91 1.89 6.56
C GLY A 152 2.39 2.19 6.32
N ILE A 153 2.73 2.80 5.18
CA ILE A 153 4.09 3.28 4.88
C ILE A 153 4.53 4.29 5.92
N THR A 154 3.72 5.32 6.19
CA THR A 154 4.07 6.38 7.13
C THR A 154 4.27 5.84 8.55
N LEU A 155 3.43 4.91 9.00
CA LEU A 155 3.59 4.28 10.31
C LEU A 155 4.91 3.51 10.45
N ALA A 156 5.31 2.79 9.40
CA ALA A 156 6.59 2.08 9.37
C ALA A 156 7.77 3.06 9.36
N LEU A 157 7.72 4.07 8.49
CA LEU A 157 8.77 5.09 8.39
C LEU A 157 8.95 5.88 9.69
N ASP A 158 7.87 6.24 10.37
CA ASP A 158 7.94 6.90 11.68
C ASP A 158 8.69 6.03 12.70
N SER A 159 8.46 4.72 12.66
CA SER A 159 9.14 3.75 13.52
C SER A 159 10.64 3.67 13.21
N LEU A 160 11.02 3.68 11.93
CA LEU A 160 12.42 3.63 11.50
C LEU A 160 13.17 4.94 11.76
N ARG A 161 12.51 6.08 11.57
CA ARG A 161 13.08 7.41 11.88
C ARG A 161 13.38 7.56 13.37
N LYS A 162 12.48 7.08 14.24
CA LYS A 162 12.72 7.02 15.70
C LYS A 162 13.92 6.13 16.08
N LYS A 163 14.27 5.15 15.24
CA LYS A 163 15.47 4.32 15.38
C LYS A 163 16.73 4.93 14.74
N GLY A 164 16.66 6.20 14.32
CA GLY A 164 17.78 6.95 13.76
C GLY A 164 17.99 6.78 12.25
N MET A 165 17.08 6.14 11.52
CA MET A 165 17.19 6.03 10.07
C MET A 165 16.74 7.33 9.38
N SER A 166 17.61 7.87 8.54
CA SER A 166 17.31 9.04 7.70
C SER A 166 16.60 8.58 6.43
N ILE A 167 15.30 8.84 6.34
CA ILE A 167 14.45 8.42 5.22
C ILE A 167 13.56 9.56 4.78
N THR A 168 13.63 9.90 3.49
CA THR A 168 12.76 10.89 2.84
C THR A 168 11.72 10.18 1.98
N LEU A 169 10.45 10.42 2.27
CA LEU A 169 9.32 9.88 1.49
C LEU A 169 8.87 10.94 0.48
N HIS A 170 8.92 10.59 -0.81
CA HIS A 170 8.43 11.39 -1.92
C HIS A 170 7.15 10.76 -2.47
N THR A 171 6.02 11.45 -2.40
CA THR A 171 4.73 10.88 -2.83
C THR A 171 4.23 11.53 -4.12
N TYR A 172 3.79 10.70 -5.07
CA TYR A 172 3.32 11.16 -6.37
C TYR A 172 1.95 10.56 -6.69
N ASP A 173 1.03 11.41 -7.14
CA ASP A 173 -0.28 10.99 -7.61
C ASP A 173 -0.21 10.54 -9.08
N THR A 174 -0.46 9.26 -9.31
CA THR A 174 -0.53 8.67 -10.65
C THR A 174 -1.91 8.83 -11.28
N ASN A 175 -2.96 9.14 -10.49
CA ASN A 175 -4.34 9.27 -10.94
C ASN A 175 -4.89 8.05 -11.73
N LYS A 176 -4.22 6.89 -11.67
CA LYS A 176 -4.42 5.72 -12.57
C LYS A 176 -4.26 6.09 -14.07
N ASP A 177 -3.58 7.18 -14.37
CA ASP A 177 -3.44 7.73 -15.71
C ASP A 177 -2.05 7.42 -16.28
N THR A 178 -2.01 6.75 -17.43
CA THR A 178 -0.77 6.36 -18.11
C THR A 178 -0.01 7.55 -18.66
N LEU A 179 -0.68 8.62 -19.10
CA LEU A 179 -0.05 9.85 -19.58
C LEU A 179 0.59 10.62 -18.42
N LYS A 180 -0.13 10.72 -17.29
CA LYS A 180 0.42 11.32 -16.06
C LYS A 180 1.66 10.56 -15.58
N THR A 181 1.58 9.23 -15.55
CA THR A 181 2.73 8.38 -15.18
C THR A 181 3.90 8.54 -16.15
N MET A 182 3.63 8.60 -17.46
CA MET A 182 4.67 8.84 -18.48
C MET A 182 5.34 10.19 -18.29
N SER A 183 4.57 11.25 -18.03
CA SER A 183 5.09 12.60 -17.74
C SER A 183 6.01 12.59 -16.52
N LEU A 184 5.56 11.97 -15.42
CA LEU A 184 6.34 11.83 -14.19
C LEU A 184 7.68 11.12 -14.45
N VAL A 185 7.66 9.99 -15.16
CA VAL A 185 8.88 9.22 -15.50
C VAL A 185 9.83 10.03 -16.39
N LYS A 186 9.29 10.77 -17.37
CA LYS A 186 10.08 11.63 -18.28
C LYS A 186 10.71 12.83 -17.58
N SER A 187 10.06 13.37 -16.54
CA SER A 187 10.56 14.53 -15.80
C SER A 187 11.89 14.29 -15.08
N GLY A 188 12.25 13.02 -14.82
CA GLY A 188 13.50 12.67 -14.12
C GLY A 188 13.44 12.78 -12.60
N VAL A 189 12.31 13.18 -12.01
CA VAL A 189 12.17 13.31 -10.54
C VAL A 189 12.42 12.00 -9.77
N LEU A 190 12.33 10.85 -10.45
CA LEU A 190 12.57 9.53 -9.86
C LEU A 190 14.03 9.04 -10.03
N ASP A 191 14.89 9.78 -10.73
CA ASP A 191 16.24 9.34 -11.08
C ASP A 191 17.13 9.14 -9.83
N ASN A 192 16.92 9.93 -8.78
CA ASN A 192 17.71 9.89 -7.53
C ASN A 192 17.06 9.07 -6.41
N MET A 193 15.97 8.34 -6.70
CA MET A 193 15.27 7.50 -5.73
C MET A 193 15.98 6.16 -5.57
N ASP A 194 16.10 5.68 -4.32
CA ASP A 194 16.68 4.38 -3.98
C ASP A 194 15.63 3.28 -4.06
N ILE A 195 14.43 3.58 -3.57
CA ILE A 195 13.30 2.66 -3.52
C ILE A 195 12.11 3.33 -4.19
N ILE A 196 11.46 2.62 -5.11
CA ILE A 196 10.23 3.09 -5.76
C ILE A 196 9.14 2.07 -5.52
N ILE A 197 8.10 2.45 -4.79
CA ILE A 197 6.92 1.62 -4.52
C ILE A 197 5.76 2.07 -5.41
N GLY A 198 5.22 1.15 -6.19
CA GLY A 198 4.18 1.43 -7.19
C GLY A 198 4.77 1.94 -8.52
N PRO A 199 3.93 2.40 -9.47
CA PRO A 199 2.48 2.54 -9.42
C PRO A 199 1.69 1.27 -9.10
N LEU A 200 0.48 1.44 -8.54
CA LEU A 200 -0.41 0.34 -8.17
C LEU A 200 -0.91 -0.52 -9.35
N HIS A 201 -1.17 0.11 -10.49
CA HIS A 201 -1.82 -0.53 -11.63
C HIS A 201 -0.80 -1.04 -12.66
N ALA A 202 -1.02 -2.26 -13.18
CA ALA A 202 -0.07 -2.98 -14.03
C ALA A 202 0.53 -2.16 -15.20
N HIS A 203 -0.32 -1.52 -16.01
CA HIS A 203 0.17 -0.72 -17.15
C HIS A 203 0.99 0.52 -16.72
N ASN A 204 0.62 1.16 -15.61
CA ASN A 204 1.37 2.29 -15.06
C ASN A 204 2.71 1.82 -14.49
N PHE A 205 2.70 0.67 -13.81
CA PHE A 205 3.91 0.04 -13.30
C PHE A 205 4.86 -0.35 -14.43
N GLU A 206 4.35 -0.91 -15.53
CA GLU A 206 5.15 -1.22 -16.71
C GLU A 206 5.84 0.02 -17.29
N ILE A 207 5.14 1.16 -17.37
CA ILE A 207 5.73 2.43 -17.86
C ILE A 207 6.94 2.83 -17.01
N LEU A 208 6.84 2.74 -15.69
CA LEU A 208 7.96 2.99 -14.78
C LEU A 208 9.11 2.01 -15.05
N CYS A 209 8.81 0.71 -15.12
CA CYS A 209 9.84 -0.32 -15.29
C CYS A 209 10.56 -0.23 -16.64
N ARG A 210 9.94 0.30 -17.69
CA ARG A 210 10.64 0.54 -18.96
C ARG A 210 11.84 1.48 -18.84
N LYS A 211 11.81 2.44 -17.90
CA LYS A 211 12.94 3.35 -17.64
C LYS A 211 13.87 2.82 -16.55
N TYR A 212 13.33 2.33 -15.44
CA TYR A 212 14.14 2.03 -14.24
C TYR A 212 14.26 0.54 -13.92
N GLY A 213 13.58 -0.35 -14.64
CA GLY A 213 13.43 -1.76 -14.31
C GLY A 213 14.74 -2.55 -14.22
N ASP A 214 15.79 -2.11 -14.92
CA ASP A 214 17.12 -2.72 -14.90
C ASP A 214 18.18 -1.86 -14.21
N ASP A 215 17.77 -0.77 -13.57
CA ASP A 215 18.65 0.11 -12.80
C ASP A 215 19.01 -0.59 -11.48
N LYS A 216 20.24 -1.13 -11.40
CA LYS A 216 20.72 -1.94 -10.27
C LYS A 216 20.86 -1.15 -8.97
N ASP A 217 20.87 0.18 -9.05
CA ASP A 217 20.94 1.05 -7.88
C ASP A 217 19.55 1.31 -7.28
N LYS A 218 18.49 0.75 -7.89
CA LYS A 218 17.10 0.92 -7.48
C LYS A 218 16.47 -0.38 -7.03
N THR A 219 15.60 -0.28 -6.03
CA THR A 219 14.65 -1.33 -5.66
C THR A 219 13.25 -0.89 -6.07
N ILE A 220 12.64 -1.58 -7.04
CA ILE A 220 11.32 -1.24 -7.56
C ILE A 220 10.31 -2.27 -7.11
N ILE A 221 9.30 -1.84 -6.35
CA ILE A 221 8.37 -2.74 -5.68
C ILE A 221 6.99 -2.59 -6.32
N ASN A 222 6.47 -3.67 -6.88
CA ASN A 222 5.07 -3.80 -7.25
C ASN A 222 4.26 -4.27 -6.03
N PRO A 223 3.48 -3.39 -5.39
CA PRO A 223 2.92 -3.69 -4.07
C PRO A 223 1.72 -4.63 -4.11
N LEU A 224 0.87 -4.57 -5.15
CA LEU A 224 -0.44 -5.26 -5.15
C LEU A 224 -0.86 -5.87 -6.50
N SER A 225 -0.23 -5.52 -7.63
CA SER A 225 -0.64 -6.04 -8.94
C SER A 225 -0.12 -7.47 -9.15
N ARG A 226 -1.02 -8.36 -9.58
CA ARG A 226 -0.73 -9.76 -9.95
C ARG A 226 -0.48 -9.96 -11.44
N ILE A 227 -0.63 -8.90 -12.24
CA ILE A 227 -0.31 -8.93 -13.66
C ILE A 227 1.18 -8.62 -13.75
N THR A 228 1.96 -9.68 -13.90
CA THR A 228 3.41 -9.67 -13.72
C THR A 228 4.18 -9.79 -15.03
N LYS A 229 3.64 -10.50 -16.02
CA LYS A 229 4.35 -10.88 -17.28
C LYS A 229 5.16 -9.77 -17.94
N ALA A 230 4.61 -8.55 -18.02
CA ALA A 230 5.29 -7.44 -18.69
C ALA A 230 6.53 -6.95 -17.93
N VAL A 231 6.60 -7.21 -16.62
CA VAL A 231 7.63 -6.69 -15.72
C VAL A 231 8.52 -7.76 -15.08
N GLU A 232 8.22 -9.05 -15.28
CA GLU A 232 9.04 -10.17 -14.80
C GLU A 232 10.48 -10.17 -15.35
N LYS A 233 10.72 -9.45 -16.46
CA LYS A 233 12.04 -9.36 -17.10
C LYS A 233 13.00 -8.36 -16.47
N TYR A 234 12.51 -7.47 -15.62
CA TYR A 234 13.26 -6.35 -15.10
C TYR A 234 13.96 -6.72 -13.80
N ASN A 235 15.29 -6.63 -13.78
CA ASN A 235 16.11 -7.18 -12.69
C ASN A 235 15.90 -6.50 -11.34
N SER A 236 15.52 -5.23 -11.33
CA SER A 236 15.33 -4.42 -10.11
C SER A 236 13.92 -4.51 -9.54
N VAL A 237 13.03 -5.28 -10.18
CA VAL A 237 11.62 -5.40 -9.80
C VAL A 237 11.43 -6.52 -8.77
N TYR A 238 10.71 -6.18 -7.70
CA TYR A 238 10.20 -7.09 -6.68
C TYR A 238 8.68 -7.09 -6.69
N GLN A 239 8.07 -8.27 -6.80
CA GLN A 239 6.63 -8.44 -6.85
C GLN A 239 6.13 -9.06 -5.56
N ILE A 240 5.34 -8.31 -4.78
CA ILE A 240 4.85 -8.73 -3.46
C ILE A 240 3.79 -9.82 -3.55
N SER A 241 2.92 -9.73 -4.55
CA SER A 241 1.87 -10.72 -4.78
C SER A 241 2.43 -11.88 -5.60
N PRO A 242 2.26 -13.15 -5.16
CA PRO A 242 2.62 -14.31 -5.97
C PRO A 242 1.88 -14.32 -7.30
N SER A 243 2.51 -14.93 -8.32
CA SER A 243 1.83 -15.15 -9.60
C SER A 243 0.78 -16.26 -9.46
N ILE A 244 -0.21 -16.27 -10.35
CA ILE A 244 -1.20 -17.36 -10.37
C ILE A 244 -0.52 -18.72 -10.57
N LYS A 245 0.59 -18.78 -11.33
CA LYS A 245 1.35 -20.02 -11.51
C LYS A 245 2.03 -20.48 -10.22
N ASP A 246 2.54 -19.54 -9.43
CA ASP A 246 3.17 -19.86 -8.14
C ASP A 246 2.14 -20.33 -7.11
N GLU A 247 0.97 -19.69 -7.08
CA GLU A 247 -0.16 -20.19 -6.27
C GLU A 247 -0.56 -21.61 -6.70
N CYS A 248 -0.67 -21.87 -8.01
CA CYS A 248 -0.92 -23.22 -8.52
C CYS A 248 0.12 -24.26 -8.07
N LEU A 249 1.40 -23.87 -7.94
CA LEU A 249 2.44 -24.75 -7.40
C LEU A 249 2.20 -25.04 -5.91
N ILE A 250 1.88 -24.02 -5.11
CA ILE A 250 1.56 -24.15 -3.68
C ILE A 250 0.36 -25.09 -3.48
N LEU A 251 -0.73 -24.89 -4.23
CA LEU A 251 -1.91 -25.76 -4.19
C LEU A 251 -1.53 -27.20 -4.52
N ARG A 252 -0.77 -27.39 -5.62
CA ARG A 252 -0.35 -28.70 -6.06
C ARG A 252 0.50 -29.40 -5.00
N ASP A 253 1.45 -28.71 -4.38
CA ASP A 253 2.35 -29.30 -3.39
C ASP A 253 1.59 -29.75 -2.14
N LYS A 254 0.63 -28.95 -1.64
CA LYS A 254 -0.26 -29.36 -0.54
C LYS A 254 -1.11 -30.57 -0.92
N ILE A 255 -1.81 -30.52 -2.06
CA ILE A 255 -2.71 -31.60 -2.48
C ILE A 255 -1.95 -32.91 -2.76
N VAL A 256 -0.77 -32.84 -3.37
CA VAL A 256 0.07 -34.03 -3.60
C VAL A 256 0.57 -34.62 -2.28
N LYS A 257 0.90 -33.78 -1.29
CA LYS A 257 1.38 -34.22 0.02
C LYS A 257 0.28 -34.96 0.79
N ASP A 258 -0.91 -34.37 0.87
CA ASP A 258 -1.95 -34.84 1.80
C ASP A 258 -3.01 -35.71 1.13
N TYR A 259 -3.21 -35.57 -0.18
CA TYR A 259 -4.29 -36.20 -0.93
C TYR A 259 -3.81 -37.00 -2.16
N LYS A 260 -2.57 -37.48 -2.16
CA LYS A 260 -1.89 -38.15 -3.29
C LYS A 260 -2.70 -39.19 -4.08
N TYR A 261 -3.57 -39.94 -3.39
CA TYR A 261 -4.36 -41.04 -3.97
C TYR A 261 -5.84 -40.71 -4.12
N LYS A 262 -6.26 -39.50 -3.76
CA LYS A 262 -7.65 -39.03 -3.87
C LYS A 262 -7.92 -38.53 -5.29
N ARG A 263 -9.21 -38.48 -5.64
CA ARG A 263 -9.68 -37.89 -6.90
C ARG A 263 -9.53 -36.37 -6.84
N VAL A 264 -8.89 -35.79 -7.85
CA VAL A 264 -8.72 -34.34 -8.00
C VAL A 264 -9.50 -33.88 -9.22
N MET A 265 -10.44 -32.96 -9.03
CA MET A 265 -11.20 -32.30 -10.08
C MET A 265 -10.73 -30.85 -10.22
N ILE A 266 -10.22 -30.49 -11.39
CA ILE A 266 -9.91 -29.09 -11.71
C ILE A 266 -11.10 -28.50 -12.45
N ILE A 267 -11.82 -27.58 -11.81
CA ILE A 267 -13.01 -26.94 -12.37
C ILE A 267 -12.68 -25.52 -12.82
N HIS A 268 -13.01 -25.18 -14.05
CA HIS A 268 -12.73 -23.85 -14.59
C HIS A 268 -13.81 -23.36 -15.55
N HIS A 269 -13.86 -22.05 -15.73
CA HIS A 269 -14.57 -21.42 -16.84
C HIS A 269 -13.63 -21.34 -18.07
N ASN A 270 -14.18 -21.23 -19.29
CA ASN A 270 -13.43 -21.21 -20.56
C ASN A 270 -12.19 -20.29 -20.52
N SER A 271 -12.35 -19.06 -20.04
CA SER A 271 -11.27 -18.07 -19.93
C SER A 271 -10.06 -18.49 -19.08
N GLU A 272 -10.20 -19.51 -18.24
CA GLU A 272 -9.16 -20.05 -17.36
C GLU A 272 -8.58 -21.38 -17.90
N LYS A 273 -8.91 -21.77 -19.14
CA LYS A 273 -8.45 -23.02 -19.74
C LYS A 273 -6.93 -23.19 -19.71
N ASN A 274 -6.18 -22.14 -20.07
CA ASN A 274 -4.72 -22.21 -20.12
C ASN A 274 -4.08 -22.46 -18.74
N ILE A 275 -4.56 -21.79 -17.69
CA ILE A 275 -4.02 -22.01 -16.35
C ILE A 275 -4.45 -23.38 -15.79
N SER A 276 -5.65 -23.84 -16.14
CA SER A 276 -6.18 -25.12 -15.69
C SER A 276 -5.47 -26.31 -16.34
N LEU A 277 -5.13 -26.21 -17.64
CA LEU A 277 -4.27 -27.18 -18.33
C LEU A 277 -2.86 -27.21 -17.75
N TYR A 278 -2.28 -26.04 -17.44
CA TYR A 278 -1.00 -25.95 -16.75
C TYR A 278 -1.04 -26.68 -15.41
N LEU A 279 -2.06 -26.43 -14.60
CA LEU A 279 -2.25 -27.07 -13.30
C LEU A 279 -2.49 -28.58 -13.41
N GLN A 280 -3.30 -29.03 -14.37
CA GLN A 280 -3.52 -30.44 -14.66
C GLN A 280 -2.20 -31.16 -14.98
N ASN A 281 -1.35 -30.54 -15.80
CA ASN A 281 -0.03 -31.07 -16.14
C ASN A 281 0.89 -31.14 -14.92
N LEU A 282 0.80 -30.20 -13.97
CA LEU A 282 1.55 -30.27 -12.71
C LEU A 282 1.10 -31.46 -11.85
N PHE A 283 -0.20 -31.69 -11.74
CA PHE A 283 -0.75 -32.80 -10.98
C PHE A 283 -0.46 -34.16 -11.61
N ARG A 284 -0.67 -34.32 -12.93
CA ARG A 284 -0.46 -35.60 -13.63
C ARG A 284 0.98 -36.13 -13.56
N LYS A 285 1.96 -35.27 -13.30
CA LYS A 285 3.36 -35.67 -13.03
C LYS A 285 3.53 -36.40 -11.69
N LYS A 286 2.56 -36.30 -10.77
CA LYS A 286 2.67 -36.77 -9.38
C LYS A 286 1.48 -37.63 -8.93
N MET A 287 0.33 -37.51 -9.59
CA MET A 287 -0.95 -38.14 -9.25
C MET A 287 -1.61 -38.72 -10.49
N LYS A 288 -2.34 -39.84 -10.33
CA LYS A 288 -3.02 -40.53 -11.45
C LYS A 288 -4.47 -40.05 -11.68
N ASN A 289 -5.21 -39.77 -10.60
CA ASN A 289 -6.65 -39.51 -10.66
C ASN A 289 -6.97 -38.01 -10.73
N VAL A 290 -6.70 -37.40 -11.88
CA VAL A 290 -6.82 -35.95 -12.11
C VAL A 290 -7.68 -35.65 -13.33
N GLU A 291 -8.85 -35.06 -13.07
CA GLU A 291 -9.83 -34.67 -14.07
C GLU A 291 -9.83 -33.15 -14.28
N LEU A 292 -10.14 -32.72 -15.50
CA LEU A 292 -10.28 -31.31 -15.86
C LEU A 292 -11.66 -31.11 -16.45
N LEU A 293 -12.42 -30.17 -15.88
CA LEU A 293 -13.81 -29.92 -16.21
C LEU A 293 -14.01 -28.43 -16.54
N GLU A 294 -14.45 -28.17 -17.76
CA GLU A 294 -14.90 -26.85 -18.17
C GLU A 294 -16.39 -26.70 -17.86
N ILE A 295 -16.73 -25.72 -17.02
CA ILE A 295 -18.10 -25.46 -16.57
C ILE A 295 -18.60 -24.13 -17.12
N GLN A 296 -19.71 -24.20 -17.86
CA GLN A 296 -20.45 -23.03 -18.35
C GLN A 296 -21.59 -22.64 -17.41
N TYR A 297 -22.31 -23.65 -16.90
CA TYR A 297 -23.46 -23.49 -16.01
C TYR A 297 -23.11 -24.04 -14.63
N THR A 298 -23.27 -23.21 -13.61
CA THR A 298 -22.84 -23.51 -12.24
C THR A 298 -23.94 -24.16 -11.40
N HIS A 299 -25.20 -24.19 -11.86
CA HIS A 299 -26.32 -24.81 -11.16
C HIS A 299 -26.05 -26.29 -10.82
N ILE A 300 -26.47 -26.72 -9.62
CA ILE A 300 -26.25 -28.07 -9.08
C ILE A 300 -26.61 -29.15 -10.11
N ASP A 301 -27.79 -29.09 -10.73
CA ASP A 301 -28.23 -30.09 -11.71
C ASP A 301 -27.31 -30.22 -12.93
N SER A 302 -26.61 -29.14 -13.29
CA SER A 302 -25.66 -29.13 -14.40
C SER A 302 -24.34 -29.84 -14.07
N ILE A 303 -23.94 -29.80 -12.80
CA ILE A 303 -22.61 -30.24 -12.36
C ILE A 303 -22.61 -31.51 -11.51
N ARG A 304 -23.73 -31.88 -10.88
CA ARG A 304 -23.87 -33.03 -9.96
C ARG A 304 -23.32 -34.34 -10.54
N ARG A 305 -23.54 -34.59 -11.83
CA ARG A 305 -23.05 -35.80 -12.54
C ARG A 305 -21.53 -35.99 -12.52
N PHE A 306 -20.77 -34.94 -12.20
CA PHE A 306 -19.31 -35.00 -12.15
C PHE A 306 -18.77 -35.24 -10.73
N PHE A 307 -19.63 -35.16 -9.71
CA PHE A 307 -19.25 -35.29 -8.30
C PHE A 307 -19.55 -36.71 -7.82
N ASN A 308 -18.66 -37.22 -6.97
CA ASN A 308 -18.81 -38.49 -6.26
C ASN A 308 -18.96 -38.18 -4.76
N ASP A 309 -19.03 -39.22 -3.93
CA ASP A 309 -19.12 -39.08 -2.47
C ASP A 309 -17.94 -38.28 -1.87
N TYR A 310 -16.73 -38.37 -2.45
CA TYR A 310 -15.54 -37.65 -1.99
C TYR A 310 -14.62 -37.20 -3.13
N GLN A 311 -14.21 -35.93 -3.13
CA GLN A 311 -13.18 -35.39 -4.03
C GLN A 311 -12.43 -34.19 -3.47
N ILE A 312 -11.25 -33.93 -4.04
CA ILE A 312 -10.57 -32.65 -3.96
C ILE A 312 -10.97 -31.83 -5.18
N VAL A 313 -11.48 -30.62 -4.97
CA VAL A 313 -11.84 -29.70 -6.05
C VAL A 313 -10.82 -28.57 -6.10
N VAL A 314 -10.33 -28.22 -7.28
CA VAL A 314 -9.40 -27.10 -7.48
C VAL A 314 -9.99 -26.12 -8.48
N ILE A 315 -10.17 -24.87 -8.09
CA ILE A 315 -10.78 -23.82 -8.92
C ILE A 315 -9.77 -22.70 -9.14
N PRO A 316 -8.96 -22.74 -10.23
CA PRO A 316 -7.95 -21.73 -10.51
C PRO A 316 -8.56 -20.46 -11.16
N SER A 317 -9.63 -19.92 -10.57
CA SER A 317 -10.33 -18.73 -11.07
C SER A 317 -10.21 -17.54 -10.13
N THR A 318 -10.12 -16.36 -10.74
CA THR A 318 -10.12 -15.05 -10.07
C THR A 318 -11.40 -14.26 -10.35
N LYS A 319 -12.40 -14.89 -10.98
CA LYS A 319 -13.71 -14.32 -11.29
C LYS A 319 -14.68 -14.58 -10.14
N GLN A 320 -14.95 -13.53 -9.38
CA GLN A 320 -15.80 -13.57 -8.20
C GLN A 320 -17.17 -14.24 -8.46
N ALA A 321 -17.89 -13.83 -9.51
CA ALA A 321 -19.19 -14.39 -9.83
C ALA A 321 -19.17 -15.90 -10.15
N PHE A 322 -18.11 -16.40 -10.80
CA PHE A 322 -17.97 -17.82 -11.07
C PHE A 322 -17.63 -18.60 -9.80
N VAL A 323 -16.67 -18.10 -9.02
CA VAL A 323 -16.24 -18.71 -7.75
C VAL A 323 -17.40 -18.80 -6.77
N SER A 324 -18.11 -17.69 -6.49
CA SER A 324 -19.23 -17.69 -5.54
C SER A 324 -20.32 -18.68 -5.92
N LYS A 325 -20.72 -18.73 -7.20
CA LYS A 325 -21.75 -19.67 -7.66
C LYS A 325 -21.28 -21.13 -7.59
N MET A 326 -20.01 -21.39 -7.90
CA MET A 326 -19.45 -22.73 -7.79
C MET A 326 -19.38 -23.20 -6.33
N LEU A 327 -18.91 -22.35 -5.40
CA LEU A 327 -18.84 -22.72 -3.99
C LEU A 327 -20.22 -23.03 -3.42
N ALA A 328 -21.21 -22.15 -3.66
CA ALA A 328 -22.60 -22.40 -3.23
C ALA A 328 -23.19 -23.68 -3.84
N SER A 329 -22.85 -23.98 -5.10
CA SER A 329 -23.35 -25.20 -5.75
C SER A 329 -22.63 -26.47 -5.28
N ILE A 330 -21.38 -26.37 -4.83
CA ILE A 330 -20.66 -27.49 -4.22
C ILE A 330 -21.16 -27.71 -2.78
N GLY A 331 -21.38 -26.64 -2.00
CA GLY A 331 -21.94 -26.72 -0.65
C GLY A 331 -23.36 -27.29 -0.64
N GLY A 332 -24.18 -26.96 -1.65
CA GLY A 332 -25.53 -27.52 -1.79
C GLY A 332 -25.59 -28.98 -2.28
N MET A 333 -24.46 -29.65 -2.53
CA MET A 333 -24.44 -31.05 -2.95
C MET A 333 -24.27 -32.00 -1.77
N ASP A 334 -24.99 -33.11 -1.82
CA ASP A 334 -24.78 -34.27 -0.95
C ASP A 334 -23.48 -35.02 -1.36
N SER A 335 -22.34 -34.38 -1.15
CA SER A 335 -21.00 -34.90 -1.43
C SER A 335 -19.96 -34.22 -0.54
N THR A 336 -18.94 -34.96 -0.12
CA THR A 336 -17.80 -34.38 0.60
C THR A 336 -16.79 -33.80 -0.37
N SER A 337 -16.59 -32.48 -0.33
CA SER A 337 -15.58 -31.79 -1.15
C SER A 337 -14.63 -31.01 -0.27
N ILE A 338 -13.33 -31.10 -0.57
CA ILE A 338 -12.33 -30.17 -0.04
C ILE A 338 -11.90 -29.27 -1.19
N VAL A 339 -12.09 -27.96 -1.05
CA VAL A 339 -11.95 -27.03 -2.18
C VAL A 339 -10.69 -26.19 -2.06
N PHE A 340 -9.93 -26.11 -3.14
CA PHE A 340 -8.70 -25.32 -3.24
C PHE A 340 -8.87 -24.20 -4.26
N GLY A 341 -8.58 -22.97 -3.83
CA GLY A 341 -8.76 -21.75 -4.61
C GLY A 341 -7.52 -20.87 -4.67
N LEU A 342 -7.70 -19.66 -5.21
CA LEU A 342 -6.64 -18.66 -5.34
C LEU A 342 -6.76 -17.60 -4.24
N SER A 343 -5.64 -16.97 -3.90
CA SER A 343 -5.55 -15.98 -2.80
C SER A 343 -6.44 -14.74 -3.01
N LYS A 344 -6.94 -14.52 -4.23
CA LYS A 344 -7.90 -13.44 -4.50
C LYS A 344 -9.23 -13.64 -3.76
N TRP A 345 -9.59 -14.87 -3.41
CA TRP A 345 -10.85 -15.21 -2.76
C TRP A 345 -11.02 -14.53 -1.40
N LYS A 346 -9.91 -14.33 -0.66
CA LYS A 346 -9.88 -13.51 0.58
C LYS A 346 -10.49 -12.11 0.43
N ASN A 347 -10.51 -11.56 -0.79
CA ASN A 347 -11.00 -10.21 -1.05
C ASN A 347 -12.46 -10.14 -1.51
N TYR A 348 -13.13 -11.27 -1.69
CA TYR A 348 -14.53 -11.31 -2.11
C TYR A 348 -15.43 -11.06 -0.90
N GLN A 349 -16.31 -10.07 -1.01
CA GLN A 349 -17.22 -9.68 0.08
C GLN A 349 -18.47 -10.55 0.16
N ASN A 350 -18.72 -11.38 -0.85
CA ASN A 350 -19.95 -12.14 -1.05
C ASN A 350 -19.72 -13.65 -0.95
N LEU A 351 -18.62 -14.08 -0.34
CA LEU A 351 -18.44 -15.49 0.00
C LEU A 351 -19.05 -15.72 1.37
N ASP A 352 -19.93 -16.71 1.45
CA ASP A 352 -20.48 -17.16 2.71
C ASP A 352 -19.42 -17.97 3.45
N VAL A 353 -19.12 -17.58 4.69
CA VAL A 353 -18.12 -18.28 5.50
C VAL A 353 -18.64 -19.64 5.94
N ASP A 354 -19.94 -19.81 6.11
CA ASP A 354 -20.56 -21.09 6.45
C ASP A 354 -20.33 -22.11 5.32
N ASP A 355 -20.67 -21.73 4.08
CA ASP A 355 -20.36 -22.54 2.89
C ASP A 355 -18.86 -22.87 2.84
N MET A 356 -17.99 -21.88 3.08
CA MET A 356 -16.54 -22.08 3.00
C MET A 356 -16.00 -23.06 4.05
N MET A 357 -16.60 -23.11 5.25
CA MET A 357 -16.26 -24.08 6.29
C MET A 357 -16.81 -25.47 5.95
N GLU A 358 -18.06 -25.56 5.46
CA GLU A 358 -18.71 -26.83 5.12
C GLU A 358 -17.94 -27.64 4.07
N ILE A 359 -17.40 -26.96 3.05
CA ILE A 359 -16.63 -27.58 1.96
C ILE A 359 -15.10 -27.37 2.09
N ASP A 360 -14.64 -27.08 3.31
CA ASP A 360 -13.23 -26.94 3.72
C ASP A 360 -12.37 -26.20 2.67
N VAL A 361 -12.68 -24.90 2.50
CA VAL A 361 -12.07 -24.08 1.45
C VAL A 361 -10.68 -23.60 1.85
N HIS A 362 -9.67 -24.05 1.11
CA HIS A 362 -8.28 -23.64 1.24
C HIS A 362 -7.83 -22.67 0.15
N PHE A 363 -7.09 -21.61 0.51
CA PHE A 363 -6.44 -20.73 -0.47
C PHE A 363 -5.17 -20.08 0.09
N PRO A 364 -4.21 -19.68 -0.76
CA PRO A 364 -2.98 -19.03 -0.30
C PRO A 364 -3.25 -17.65 0.30
N VAL A 365 -2.48 -17.24 1.30
CA VAL A 365 -2.54 -15.89 1.88
C VAL A 365 -1.11 -15.38 2.11
N TYR A 366 -0.70 -14.38 1.33
CA TYR A 366 0.64 -13.75 1.43
C TYR A 366 0.67 -12.51 2.34
N ASN A 367 -0.49 -12.08 2.84
CA ASN A 367 -0.62 -10.99 3.80
C ASN A 367 -1.72 -11.32 4.82
N ILE A 368 -1.38 -12.18 5.76
CA ILE A 368 -2.18 -12.44 6.94
C ILE A 368 -1.72 -11.52 8.07
N PHE A 369 -2.68 -11.06 8.86
CA PHE A 369 -2.44 -10.50 10.18
C PHE A 369 -2.59 -11.62 11.19
N ASP A 370 -1.53 -11.89 11.94
CA ASP A 370 -1.49 -12.91 12.97
C ASP A 370 -1.44 -12.23 14.35
N LYS A 371 -2.51 -12.40 15.14
CA LYS A 371 -2.64 -11.81 16.49
C LYS A 371 -1.60 -12.33 17.48
N TYR A 372 -0.94 -13.44 17.18
CA TYR A 372 0.12 -14.04 18.02
C TYR A 372 1.53 -13.70 17.53
N ASN A 373 1.66 -13.14 16.33
CA ASN A 373 2.95 -12.71 15.81
C ASN A 373 3.38 -11.37 16.43
N LEU A 374 4.60 -11.31 16.96
CA LEU A 374 5.11 -10.13 17.66
C LEU A 374 5.17 -8.88 16.76
N ASP A 375 5.57 -9.02 15.49
CA ASP A 375 5.66 -7.88 14.56
C ASP A 375 4.26 -7.33 14.23
N ASP A 376 3.27 -8.22 14.09
CA ASP A 376 1.88 -7.85 13.83
C ASP A 376 1.23 -7.19 15.07
N GLN A 377 1.53 -7.68 16.29
CA GLN A 377 1.11 -7.02 17.54
C GLN A 377 1.72 -5.62 17.69
N VAL A 378 3.02 -5.47 17.38
CA VAL A 378 3.70 -4.17 17.40
C VAL A 378 3.05 -3.22 16.40
N PHE A 379 2.77 -3.68 15.18
CA PHE A 379 2.04 -2.90 14.18
C PHE A 379 0.68 -2.43 14.71
N LEU A 380 -0.12 -3.35 15.27
CA LEU A 380 -1.47 -3.03 15.73
C LEU A 380 -1.44 -1.99 16.86
N ASN A 381 -0.59 -2.18 17.87
CA ASN A 381 -0.43 -1.24 18.97
C ASN A 381 0.01 0.15 18.48
N LEU A 382 0.99 0.21 17.55
CA LEU A 382 1.43 1.47 16.95
C LEU A 382 0.29 2.15 16.18
N PHE A 383 -0.51 1.38 15.45
CA PHE A 383 -1.64 1.89 14.68
C PHE A 383 -2.74 2.44 15.60
N GLU A 384 -3.21 1.64 16.56
CA GLU A 384 -4.26 2.00 17.50
C GLU A 384 -3.86 3.23 18.33
N LYS A 385 -2.62 3.27 18.83
CA LYS A 385 -2.10 4.43 19.56
C LYS A 385 -2.11 5.72 18.73
N LYS A 386 -1.90 5.62 17.41
CA LYS A 386 -1.80 6.80 16.53
C LYS A 386 -3.16 7.23 15.97
N TYR A 387 -4.04 6.29 15.66
CA TYR A 387 -5.25 6.55 14.88
C TYR A 387 -6.56 6.23 15.61
N ASN A 388 -6.51 5.53 16.75
CA ASN A 388 -7.68 5.15 17.56
C ASN A 388 -8.83 4.56 16.72
N THR A 389 -8.49 3.69 15.78
CA THR A 389 -9.43 3.05 14.84
C THR A 389 -8.82 1.76 14.31
N ASN A 390 -9.56 1.05 13.45
CA ASN A 390 -9.09 -0.16 12.80
C ASN A 390 -8.22 0.15 11.58
N PRO A 391 -7.17 -0.66 11.32
CA PRO A 391 -6.36 -0.53 10.12
C PRO A 391 -7.17 -0.67 8.83
N GLY A 392 -6.88 0.18 7.85
CA GLY A 392 -7.41 0.01 6.50
C GLY A 392 -6.87 -1.26 5.84
N LYS A 393 -7.58 -1.76 4.83
CA LYS A 393 -7.32 -3.03 4.14
C LYS A 393 -5.86 -3.23 3.70
N TYR A 394 -5.17 -2.19 3.26
CA TYR A 394 -3.80 -2.26 2.74
C TYR A 394 -2.75 -1.64 3.68
N THR A 395 -3.16 -1.21 4.86
CA THR A 395 -2.26 -0.57 5.82
C THR A 395 -1.22 -1.56 6.36
N HIS A 396 -1.65 -2.76 6.72
CA HIS A 396 -0.78 -3.79 7.27
C HIS A 396 0.28 -4.27 6.27
N ILE A 397 -0.13 -4.55 5.01
CA ILE A 397 0.83 -4.99 3.98
C ILE A 397 1.83 -3.88 3.63
N ALA A 398 1.40 -2.63 3.60
CA ALA A 398 2.28 -1.49 3.34
C ALA A 398 3.33 -1.34 4.44
N TYR A 399 2.92 -1.47 5.71
CA TYR A 399 3.85 -1.50 6.84
C TYR A 399 4.88 -2.62 6.69
N LYS A 400 4.42 -3.85 6.39
CA LYS A 400 5.27 -5.03 6.21
C LYS A 400 6.24 -4.91 5.04
N ILE A 401 5.85 -4.27 3.94
CA ILE A 401 6.74 -3.97 2.80
C ILE A 401 7.91 -3.11 3.27
N ILE A 402 7.65 -2.02 3.99
CA ILE A 402 8.73 -1.15 4.49
C ILE A 402 9.63 -1.89 5.47
N MET A 403 9.04 -2.61 6.42
CA MET A 403 9.81 -3.39 7.39
C MET A 403 10.68 -4.43 6.70
N HIS A 404 10.19 -5.09 5.65
CA HIS A 404 10.98 -6.07 4.90
C HIS A 404 12.18 -5.46 4.17
N PHE A 405 11.98 -4.34 3.46
CA PHE A 405 13.03 -3.77 2.62
C PHE A 405 14.02 -2.88 3.37
N LEU A 406 13.62 -2.33 4.53
CA LEU A 406 14.46 -1.41 5.30
C LEU A 406 14.98 -1.99 6.62
N THR A 407 14.63 -3.24 6.96
CA THR A 407 15.12 -3.88 8.20
C THR A 407 15.49 -5.34 7.95
N ASN A 408 15.88 -6.06 9.02
CA ASN A 408 16.16 -7.50 8.96
C ASN A 408 14.89 -8.37 9.04
N THR A 409 13.70 -7.77 9.08
CA THR A 409 12.42 -8.48 9.20
C THR A 409 12.10 -9.26 7.92
N LYS A 410 12.04 -10.58 8.00
CA LYS A 410 11.78 -11.45 6.84
C LYS A 410 10.31 -11.77 6.70
N VAL A 411 9.54 -10.82 6.16
CA VAL A 411 8.11 -11.03 5.85
C VAL A 411 7.88 -11.78 4.54
N PHE A 412 8.63 -11.41 3.49
CA PHE A 412 8.48 -11.97 2.16
C PHE A 412 9.67 -12.86 1.81
N GLU A 413 9.44 -13.87 0.98
CA GLU A 413 10.48 -14.74 0.44
C GLU A 413 10.48 -14.61 -1.07
N PHE A 414 11.60 -14.19 -1.66
CA PHE A 414 11.70 -13.92 -3.08
C PHE A 414 12.49 -15.00 -3.80
N LYS A 415 11.94 -15.50 -4.91
CA LYS A 415 12.73 -16.21 -5.93
C LYS A 415 13.10 -15.28 -7.08
N ASN A 416 14.25 -15.53 -7.68
CA ASN A 416 14.61 -14.93 -8.96
C ASN A 416 13.88 -15.64 -10.09
N LEU A 417 13.28 -14.87 -10.99
CA LEU A 417 12.70 -15.37 -12.23
C LEU A 417 13.81 -15.53 -13.26
N SER A 418 13.70 -16.54 -14.12
CA SER A 418 14.65 -16.75 -15.22
C SER A 418 14.75 -15.55 -16.17
N SER A 419 13.71 -14.71 -16.19
CA SER A 419 13.66 -13.48 -16.97
C SER A 419 14.35 -12.29 -16.30
N GLY A 420 14.65 -12.32 -15.00
CA GLY A 420 15.43 -11.30 -14.28
C GLY A 420 14.81 -10.82 -12.96
N GLY A 421 13.51 -10.51 -12.95
CA GLY A 421 12.83 -9.94 -11.78
C GLY A 421 12.67 -10.92 -10.61
N LYS A 422 12.20 -10.41 -9.47
CA LYS A 422 11.91 -11.19 -8.26
C LYS A 422 10.41 -11.28 -8.01
N ILE A 423 9.97 -12.43 -7.48
CA ILE A 423 8.58 -12.62 -7.06
C ILE A 423 8.50 -13.30 -5.70
N ASN A 424 7.58 -12.83 -4.87
CA ASN A 424 7.29 -13.44 -3.58
C ASN A 424 6.67 -14.83 -3.80
N ILE A 425 7.18 -15.81 -3.06
CA ILE A 425 6.67 -17.18 -3.03
C ILE A 425 6.11 -17.57 -1.66
N ASN A 426 6.27 -16.71 -0.65
CA ASN A 426 5.67 -16.93 0.67
C ASN A 426 4.17 -16.61 0.64
N ALA A 427 3.35 -17.67 0.54
CA ALA A 427 1.90 -17.59 0.61
C ALA A 427 1.32 -18.89 1.22
N PRO A 428 1.42 -19.08 2.54
CA PRO A 428 0.86 -20.25 3.22
C PRO A 428 -0.63 -20.41 2.93
N LEU A 429 -1.12 -21.65 2.98
CA LEU A 429 -2.52 -21.96 2.80
C LEU A 429 -3.28 -21.72 4.10
N TYR A 430 -4.49 -21.16 3.96
CA TYR A 430 -5.43 -20.95 5.05
C TYR A 430 -6.79 -21.50 4.66
N HIS A 431 -7.57 -21.84 5.68
CA HIS A 431 -8.98 -22.19 5.60
C HIS A 431 -9.73 -21.56 6.78
N TYR A 432 -11.05 -21.49 6.68
CA TYR A 432 -11.88 -21.03 7.78
C TYR A 432 -12.20 -22.19 8.73
N ASP A 433 -12.04 -21.94 10.03
CA ASP A 433 -12.51 -22.80 11.10
C ASP A 433 -13.08 -21.89 12.20
N ASN A 434 -14.29 -22.19 12.68
CA ASN A 434 -14.99 -21.37 13.67
C ASN A 434 -15.02 -19.87 13.31
N TYR A 435 -15.26 -19.55 12.03
CA TYR A 435 -15.24 -18.19 11.47
C TYR A 435 -13.89 -17.45 11.55
N GLU A 436 -12.82 -18.10 12.00
CA GLU A 436 -11.46 -17.57 11.97
C GLU A 436 -10.67 -18.17 10.80
N LEU A 437 -9.85 -17.35 10.15
CA LEU A 437 -8.97 -17.82 9.07
C LEU A 437 -7.66 -18.34 9.67
N ILE A 438 -7.46 -19.66 9.68
CA ILE A 438 -6.32 -20.33 10.31
C ILE A 438 -5.41 -21.04 9.29
N PRO A 439 -4.12 -21.26 9.59
CA PRO A 439 -3.22 -21.98 8.69
C PRO A 439 -3.65 -23.42 8.45
N SER A 440 -3.60 -23.86 7.19
CA SER A 440 -3.89 -25.25 6.81
C SER A 440 -2.66 -26.14 7.01
N ASN A 441 -2.55 -26.74 8.19
CA ASN A 441 -1.45 -27.63 8.58
C ASN A 441 -1.31 -28.87 7.68
#